data_AF-A0A421B4R9-F1
#
_entry.id   AF-A0A421B4R9-F1
#
_cell.length_a   1.000
_cell.length_b   1.000
_cell.length_c   1.000
_cell.angle_alpha   90.00
_cell.angle_beta   90.00
_cell.angle_gamma   90.00
#
_symmetry.space_group_name_H-M   'P 1'
#
loop_
_entity.id
_entity.type
_entity.pdbx_description
1 polymer ?
#
loop_
_entity_poly.entity_id
_entity_poly.type
_entity_poly.pdbx_seq_one_letter_code
_entity_poly.pdbx_strand_id
1 'polypeptide(L)' 'MMRNPRSEVCWGTNTTHGGRAHVVLHGSGTGLCGQPVDTRYQDRPTARPVCPDCAISYVAAVFPTEVTAPDLRHEVRLRA' A
#
# COMPACT_ATOMS: atom_id res chain seq x y z
N MET A 1 20.59 1.56 12.28
CA MET A 1 19.45 2.52 12.34
C MET A 1 18.44 2.08 11.31
N MET A 2 17.20 1.83 11.71
CA MET A 2 16.14 1.49 10.75
C MET A 2 15.90 2.71 9.86
N ARG A 3 16.01 2.56 8.53
CA ARG A 3 15.69 3.65 7.60
C ARG A 3 14.24 4.07 7.83
N ASN A 4 13.97 5.38 7.75
CA ASN A 4 12.60 5.87 7.83
C ASN A 4 11.87 5.48 6.53
N PRO A 5 10.90 4.54 6.55
CA PRO A 5 10.25 4.09 5.32
C PRO A 5 9.48 5.22 4.62
N ARG A 6 9.13 6.29 5.36
CA ARG A 6 8.48 7.47 4.78
C ARG A 6 9.39 8.26 3.86
N SER A 7 10.72 8.19 4.02
CA SER A 7 11.66 8.89 3.13
C SER A 7 11.92 8.15 1.81
N GLU A 8 11.35 6.95 1.65
CA GLU A 8 11.53 6.13 0.44
C GLU A 8 10.34 6.25 -0.52
N VAL A 9 9.27 6.93 -0.09
CA VAL A 9 8.04 7.09 -0.85
C VAL A 9 7.65 8.56 -1.04
N CYS A 10 6.97 8.80 -2.13
CA CYS A 10 6.24 10.02 -2.44
C CYS A 10 4.78 9.67 -2.76
N TRP A 11 4.00 10.65 -3.18
CA TRP A 11 2.58 10.47 -3.48
C TRP A 11 2.30 10.73 -4.95
N GLY A 12 1.33 10.03 -5.50
CA GLY A 12 0.84 10.28 -6.85
C GLY A 12 -0.67 10.23 -6.95
N THR A 13 -1.21 10.80 -8.00
CA THR A 13 -2.64 10.68 -8.33
C THR A 13 -2.76 10.35 -9.80
N ASN A 14 -3.76 9.56 -10.16
CA ASN A 14 -4.22 9.44 -11.54
C ASN A 14 -5.69 9.87 -11.63
N THR A 15 -6.13 10.14 -12.84
CA THR A 15 -7.54 10.46 -13.13
C THR A 15 -8.42 9.21 -13.14
N THR A 16 -7.81 8.03 -13.30
CA THR A 16 -8.47 6.73 -13.16
C THR A 16 -8.73 6.39 -11.68
N HIS A 17 -9.53 5.36 -11.39
CA HIS A 17 -9.79 4.91 -10.01
C HIS A 17 -10.31 5.99 -9.03
N GLY A 18 -11.10 6.94 -9.52
CA GLY A 18 -11.77 7.94 -8.68
C GLY A 18 -10.82 8.99 -8.10
N GLY A 19 -9.65 9.20 -8.69
CA GLY A 19 -8.76 10.29 -8.29
C GLY A 19 -8.05 10.06 -6.96
N ARG A 20 -7.82 8.80 -6.57
CA ARG A 20 -7.21 8.45 -5.28
C ARG A 20 -5.73 8.83 -5.20
N ALA A 21 -5.23 8.97 -3.97
CA ALA A 21 -3.82 9.18 -3.69
C ALA A 21 -3.08 7.83 -3.59
N HIS A 22 -2.06 7.65 -4.41
CA HIS A 22 -1.21 6.46 -4.47
C HIS A 22 0.10 6.69 -3.73
N VAL A 23 0.60 5.65 -3.08
CA VAL A 23 1.96 5.63 -2.53
C VAL A 23 2.89 5.18 -3.65
N VAL A 24 3.97 5.92 -3.89
CA VAL A 24 4.87 5.75 -5.04
C VAL A 24 6.31 5.73 -4.55
N LEU A 25 7.12 4.75 -4.97
CA LEU A 25 8.56 4.76 -4.67
C LEU A 25 9.25 5.94 -5.36
N HIS A 26 10.26 6.53 -4.72
CA HIS A 26 11.09 7.53 -5.39
C HIS A 26 11.69 6.96 -6.69
N GLY A 27 11.59 7.72 -7.79
CA GLY A 27 12.01 7.27 -9.12
C GLY A 27 10.99 6.43 -9.89
N SER A 28 9.94 5.88 -9.25
CA SER A 28 8.88 5.16 -9.96
C SER A 28 7.80 6.09 -10.54
N GLY A 29 7.21 5.71 -11.68
CA GLY A 29 6.02 6.32 -12.26
C GLY A 29 4.71 5.58 -11.94
N THR A 30 4.78 4.56 -11.09
CA THR A 30 3.64 3.71 -10.71
C THR A 30 3.46 3.68 -9.20
N GLY A 31 2.20 3.64 -8.76
CA GLY A 31 1.86 3.36 -7.38
C GLY A 31 2.22 1.92 -6.99
N LEU A 32 2.31 1.65 -5.68
CA LEU A 32 2.55 0.29 -5.17
C LEU A 32 1.49 -0.73 -5.64
N CYS A 33 0.29 -0.26 -6.00
CA CYS A 33 -0.76 -1.09 -6.61
C CYS A 33 -0.54 -1.43 -8.09
N GLY A 34 0.57 -0.98 -8.70
CA GLY A 34 0.91 -1.21 -10.11
C GLY A 34 0.25 -0.24 -11.10
N GLN A 35 -0.64 0.64 -10.65
CA GLN A 35 -1.28 1.64 -11.52
C GLN A 35 -0.33 2.81 -11.83
N PRO A 36 -0.32 3.34 -13.06
CA PRO A 36 0.44 4.56 -13.39
C PRO A 36 -0.13 5.77 -12.64
N VAL A 37 0.72 6.74 -12.33
CA VAL A 37 0.31 8.04 -11.76
C VAL A 37 0.58 9.17 -12.74
N ASP A 38 -0.37 10.09 -12.85
CA ASP A 38 -0.31 11.23 -13.78
C ASP A 38 0.44 12.41 -13.15
N THR A 39 0.32 12.59 -11.85
CA THR A 39 0.92 13.69 -11.09
C THR A 39 1.56 13.18 -9.82
N ARG A 40 2.69 13.76 -9.42
CA ARG A 40 3.45 13.40 -8.23
C ARG A 40 3.56 14.56 -7.25
N TYR A 41 3.58 14.23 -5.96
CA TYR A 41 3.64 15.16 -4.85
C TYR A 41 4.63 14.63 -3.82
N GLN A 42 5.37 15.52 -3.17
CA GLN A 42 6.22 15.16 -2.05
C GLN A 42 5.37 14.72 -0.85
N ASP A 43 4.33 15.51 -0.53
CA ASP A 43 3.41 15.25 0.57
C ASP A 43 2.07 14.68 0.08
N ARG A 44 1.33 14.04 1.00
CA ARG A 44 0.04 13.44 0.69
C ARG A 44 -0.99 14.50 0.31
N PRO A 45 -1.64 14.39 -0.86
CA PRO A 45 -2.81 15.21 -1.18
C PRO A 45 -3.94 14.97 -0.15
N THR A 46 -4.37 16.00 0.56
CA THR A 46 -5.38 15.88 1.63
C THR A 46 -6.80 15.76 1.13
N ALA A 47 -7.08 16.31 -0.06
CA ALA A 47 -8.42 16.31 -0.67
C ALA A 47 -8.85 14.96 -1.29
N ARG A 48 -7.98 13.94 -1.24
CA ARG A 48 -8.18 12.66 -1.94
C ARG A 48 -7.99 11.50 -0.96
N PRO A 49 -8.89 10.50 -0.95
CA PRO A 49 -8.67 9.30 -0.15
C PRO A 49 -7.48 8.51 -0.71
N VAL A 50 -6.81 7.77 0.17
CA VAL A 50 -5.69 6.90 -0.20
C VAL A 50 -6.20 5.68 -0.97
N CYS A 51 -5.43 5.23 -1.96
CA CYS A 51 -5.65 3.97 -2.65
C CYS A 51 -5.50 2.80 -1.65
N PRO A 52 -6.53 1.97 -1.43
CA PRO A 52 -6.50 0.93 -0.42
C PRO A 52 -5.38 -0.09 -0.67
N ASP A 53 -5.16 -0.49 -1.93
CA ASP A 53 -4.11 -1.44 -2.29
C ASP A 53 -2.72 -0.87 -1.97
N CYS A 54 -2.48 0.41 -2.28
CA CYS A 54 -1.23 1.08 -1.91
C CYS A 54 -1.03 1.12 -0.39
N ALA A 55 -2.10 1.36 0.38
CA ALA A 55 -2.02 1.38 1.84
C ALA A 55 -1.67 -0.01 2.40
N ILE A 56 -2.31 -1.06 1.89
CA ILE A 56 -2.05 -2.45 2.28
C ILE A 56 -0.60 -2.84 1.94
N SER A 57 -0.15 -2.61 0.71
CA SER A 57 1.21 -2.92 0.28
C SER A 57 2.25 -2.17 1.11
N TYR A 58 2.02 -0.89 1.42
CA TYR A 58 2.93 -0.11 2.24
C TYR A 58 3.00 -0.64 3.68
N VAL A 59 1.85 -0.95 4.31
CA VAL A 59 1.81 -1.51 5.67
C VAL A 59 2.53 -2.87 5.71
N ALA A 60 2.28 -3.75 4.74
CA ALA A 60 2.94 -5.06 4.68
C ALA A 60 4.48 -4.95 4.55
N ALA A 61 4.97 -3.93 3.83
CA ALA A 61 6.40 -3.69 3.68
C ALA A 61 7.03 -3.08 4.95
N VAL A 62 6.32 -2.18 5.64
CA VAL A 62 6.84 -1.49 6.84
C VAL A 62 6.74 -2.35 8.10
N PHE A 63 5.73 -3.22 8.16
CA PHE A 63 5.46 -4.11 9.28
C PHE A 63 5.46 -5.56 8.79
N PRO A 64 6.61 -6.10 8.37
CA PRO A 64 6.68 -7.48 7.90
C PRO A 64 6.32 -8.41 9.06
N THR A 65 5.38 -9.32 8.84
CA THR A 65 5.13 -10.42 9.78
C THR A 65 6.10 -11.55 9.48
N GLU A 66 6.82 -12.02 10.49
CA GLU A 66 7.45 -13.34 10.42
C GLU A 66 6.31 -14.35 10.23
N VAL A 67 6.24 -14.96 9.04
CA VAL A 67 5.25 -16.01 8.78
C VAL A 67 5.70 -17.25 9.53
N THR A 68 5.47 -17.29 10.84
CA THR A 68 5.32 -18.54 11.58
C THR A 68 3.86 -18.90 11.44
N ALA A 69 3.49 -19.56 10.34
CA ALA A 69 2.13 -20.06 10.18
C ALA A 69 1.80 -20.93 11.41
N PRO A 70 0.85 -20.54 12.28
CA PRO A 70 0.28 -21.51 13.18
C PRO A 70 -0.49 -22.47 12.29
N ASP A 71 -0.23 -23.77 12.41
CA ASP A 71 -0.96 -24.85 11.75
C ASP A 71 -2.41 -24.83 12.26
N LEU A 72 -3.21 -23.88 11.77
CA LEU A 72 -4.63 -23.75 12.06
C LEU A 72 -5.36 -24.65 11.09
N ARG A 73 -5.26 -25.96 11.32
CA ARG A 73 -6.32 -26.91 10.96
C ARG A 73 -7.58 -26.51 11.71
N HIS A 74 -8.26 -25.48 11.22
CA HIS A 74 -9.61 -25.15 11.62
C HIS A 74 -10.51 -26.26 11.06
N GLU A 75 -10.70 -27.32 11.85
CA GLU A 75 -11.77 -28.29 11.60
C GLU A 75 -13.11 -27.56 11.75
N VAL A 76 -13.65 -27.05 10.65
CA VAL A 76 -15.04 -26.60 10.60
C VAL A 76 -15.92 -27.85 10.60
N ARG A 77 -16.31 -28.33 11.78
CA ARG A 77 -17.39 -29.31 11.89
C ARG A 77 -18.72 -28.59 11.68
N LEU A 78 -19.23 -28.63 10.44
CA LEU A 78 -20.64 -28.39 10.17
C LEU A 78 -21.43 -29.52 10.85
N ARG A 79 -22.20 -29.20 11.89
CA ARG A 79 -23.18 -30.13 12.46
C ARG A 79 -24.41 -30.14 11.53
N ALA A 80 -24.75 -31.32 11.02
CA ALA A 80 -26.05 -31.63 10.43
C ALA A 80 -26.88 -32.41 11.45
#